data_AF-A0A7Z9Q8N6-F1
#
_entry.id   AF-A0A7Z9Q8N6-F1
#
_cell.length_a   1.000
_cell.length_b   1.000
_cell.length_c   1.000
_cell.angle_alpha   90.00
_cell.angle_beta   90.00
_cell.angle_gamma   90.00
#
_symmetry.space_group_name_H-M   'P 1'
#
loop_
_entity.id
_entity.type
_entity.pdbx_description
1 polymer ?
#
loop_
_entity_poly.entity_id
_entity_poly.type
_entity_poly.pdbx_seq_one_letter_code
_entity_poly.pdbx_strand_id
1 'polypeptide(L)' 'MDEILKDVYTWSVYSEEKKLNFNGHFIASQHPLFGNVVIDPPQASDSDLEQMESLGFVQ' A
#
# COMPACT_ATOMS: atom_id res chain seq x y z
N MET A 1 -4.80 0.07 5.66
CA MET A 1 -4.13 1.16 4.92
C MET A 1 -4.93 2.45 5.04
N ASP A 2 -4.21 3.58 5.10
CA ASP A 2 -4.81 4.93 5.17
C ASP A 2 -4.71 5.64 3.82
N GLU A 3 -5.78 6.30 3.39
CA GLU A 3 -5.78 7.14 2.19
C GLU A 3 -5.20 8.52 2.52
N ILE A 4 -4.09 8.89 1.88
CA ILE A 4 -3.38 10.17 2.11
C ILE A 4 -3.64 11.21 1.02
N LEU A 5 -4.06 10.74 -0.15
CA LEU A 5 -4.55 11.50 -1.29
C LEU A 5 -5.51 10.58 -2.04
N LYS A 6 -6.46 11.14 -2.80
CA LYS A 6 -7.38 10.34 -3.59
C LYS A 6 -6.64 9.25 -4.37
N ASP A 7 -7.04 7.99 -4.16
CA ASP A 7 -6.49 6.79 -4.81
C ASP A 7 -5.02 6.49 -4.46
N VAL A 8 -4.46 7.15 -3.45
CA VAL A 8 -3.10 6.96 -2.94
C VAL A 8 -3.16 6.62 -1.46
N TYR A 9 -2.69 5.42 -1.15
CA TYR A 9 -2.74 4.83 0.17
C TYR A 9 -1.35 4.62 0.73
N THR A 10 -1.24 4.67 2.04
CA THR A 10 0.00 4.35 2.76
C THR A 10 -0.29 3.32 3.85
N TRP A 11 0.72 2.51 4.15
CA TRP A 11 0.78 1.73 5.39
C TRP A 11 2.20 1.81 5.95
N SER A 12 2.32 1.55 7.25
CA SER A 12 3.57 1.71 7.96
C SER A 12 3.86 0.49 8.83
N VAL A 13 5.11 0.04 8.80
CA VAL A 13 5.63 -0.98 9.72
C VAL A 13 6.72 -0.36 10.56
N TYR A 14 6.51 -0.31 11.87
CA TYR A 14 7.51 0.22 12.78
C TYR A 14 8.69 -0.75 12.93
N SER A 15 9.90 -0.22 12.79
CA SER A 15 11.14 -0.95 13.02
C SER A 15 11.67 -0.68 14.41
N GLU A 16 11.67 -1.70 15.27
CA GLU A 16 12.26 -1.58 16.61
C GLU A 16 13.77 -1.32 16.56
N GLU A 17 14.47 -1.87 15.57
CA GLU A 17 15.91 -1.68 15.38
C GLU A 17 16.23 -0.23 15.00
N LYS A 18 15.49 0.34 14.05
CA LYS A 18 15.79 1.65 13.47
C LYS A 18 15.01 2.80 14.12
N LYS A 19 14.06 2.48 15.01
CA LYS A 19 13.17 3.42 15.71
C LYS A 19 12.44 4.38 14.76
N LEU A 20 11.99 3.84 13.63
CA LEU A 20 11.25 4.57 12.59
C LEU A 20 10.24 3.68 11.88
N ASN A 21 9.31 4.30 11.16
CA ASN A 21 8.35 3.60 10.29
C ASN A 21 8.93 3.42 8.89
N PHE A 22 8.90 2.19 8.39
CA PHE A 22 8.98 1.93 6.96
C PHE A 22 7.60 2.12 6.36
N ASN A 23 7.50 2.93 5.31
CA ASN A 23 6.23 3.26 4.68
C ASN A 23 6.17 2.64 3.30
N GLY A 24 5.10 1.90 3.04
CA GLY A 24 4.75 1.46 1.70
C GLY A 24 3.67 2.35 1.12
N HIS A 25 3.66 2.48 -0.20
CA HIS A 25 2.61 3.21 -0.92
C HIS A 25 1.91 2.31 -1.92
N PHE A 26 0.59 2.44 -1.97
CA PHE A 26 -0.26 1.76 -2.94
C PHE A 26 -1.01 2.83 -3.74
N ILE A 27 -0.88 2.80 -5.06
CA ILE A 27 -1.53 3.72 -5.98
C ILE A 27 -2.55 2.93 -6.77
N ALA A 28 -3.83 3.19 -6.52
CA ALA A 28 -4.92 2.57 -7.25
C ALA A 28 -5.03 3.20 -8.64
N SER A 29 -4.89 2.39 -9.68
CA SER A 29 -5.07 2.85 -11.05
C SER A 29 -6.55 3.10 -11.32
N GLN A 30 -6.87 4.31 -11.77
CA GLN A 30 -8.23 4.65 -12.22
C GLN A 30 -8.51 4.12 -13.63
N HIS A 31 -7.51 3.54 -14.30
CA HIS A 31 -7.58 3.18 -15.70
C HIS A 31 -7.50 1.65 -15.87
N PRO A 32 -8.51 0.99 -16.48
CA PRO A 32 -8.62 -0.47 -16.54
C PRO A 32 -7.44 -1.21 -17.21
N LEU A 33 -6.66 -0.52 -18.04
CA LEU A 33 -5.48 -1.08 -18.72
C LEU A 33 -4.19 -1.04 -17.90
N PHE A 34 -4.17 -0.31 -16.79
CA PHE A 34 -2.99 -0.18 -15.92
C PHE A 34 -3.32 -0.80 -14.57
N GLY A 35 -2.47 -1.72 -14.10
CA GLY A 35 -2.62 -2.32 -12.77
C GLY A 35 -2.33 -1.33 -11.65
N ASN A 36 -2.67 -1.71 -10.43
CA ASN A 36 -2.31 -0.95 -9.24
C ASN A 36 -0.78 -1.00 -9.04
N VAL A 37 -0.20 0.09 -8.52
CA VAL A 37 1.24 0.22 -8.32
C VAL A 37 1.56 0.16 -6.83
N VAL A 38 2.56 -0.64 -6.49
CA VAL A 38 3.11 -0.74 -5.12
C VAL A 38 4.53 -0.19 -5.11
N ILE A 39 4.83 0.68 -4.14
CA ILE A 39 6.13 1.34 -3.99
C ILE A 39 6.69 1.04 -2.60
N ASP A 40 7.96 0.64 -2.56
CA ASP A 40 8.75 0.34 -1.36
C ASP A 40 7.99 -0.46 -0.28
N PRO A 41 7.40 -1.63 -0.62
CA PRO A 41 6.51 -2.30 0.31
C PRO A 41 7.26 -2.88 1.51
N PRO A 42 7.05 -2.38 2.75
CA PRO A 42 7.33 -3.17 3.93
C PRO A 42 6.31 -4.30 4.04
N GLN A 43 6.60 -5.32 4.83
CA GLN A 43 5.69 -6.46 5.02
C GLN A 43 4.31 -5.98 5.50
N ALA A 44 3.31 -6.07 4.63
CA ALA A 44 1.94 -5.70 4.94
C ALA A 44 1.31 -6.70 5.93
N SER A 45 0.36 -6.22 6.72
CA SER A 45 -0.51 -7.10 7.53
C SER A 45 -1.54 -7.80 6.64
N ASP A 46 -2.13 -8.89 7.12
CA ASP A 46 -3.19 -9.59 6.38
C ASP A 46 -4.37 -8.65 6.06
N SER A 47 -4.76 -7.78 6.99
CA SER A 47 -5.82 -6.79 6.75
C SER A 47 -5.45 -5.74 5.70
N ASP A 48 -4.18 -5.35 5.60
CA ASP A 48 -3.73 -4.44 4.55
C ASP A 48 -3.74 -5.12 3.19
N LEU A 49 -3.35 -6.40 3.12
CA LEU A 49 -3.39 -7.21 1.90
C LEU A 49 -4.83 -7.39 1.41
N GLU A 50 -5.76 -7.77 2.30
CA GLU A 50 -7.19 -7.88 1.98
C GLU A 50 -7.75 -6.56 1.44
N GLN A 51 -7.35 -5.43 2.04
CA GLN A 51 -7.75 -4.12 1.55
C GLN A 51 -7.15 -3.80 0.17
N MET A 52 -5.87 -4.11 -0.08
CA MET A 52 -5.25 -3.94 -1.40
C MET A 52 -5.96 -4.76 -2.47
N GLU A 53 -6.29 -6.02 -2.18
CA GLU A 53 -7.03 -6.89 -3.10
C GLU A 53 -8.43 -6.34 -3.41
N SER A 54 -9.12 -5.77 -2.41
CA SER A 54 -10.43 -5.13 -2.61
C SER A 54 -10.38 -3.91 -3.54
N LEU A 55 -9.22 -3.27 -3.66
CA LEU A 55 -8.96 -2.12 -4.53
C LEU A 55 -8.48 -2.55 -5.94
N GLY A 56 -8.34 -3.85 -6.19
CA GLY A 56 -7.96 -4.44 -7.47
C GLY A 56 -6.53 -5.01 -7.50
N PHE A 57 -6.24 -5.76 -8.56
CA PHE A 57 -4.97 -6.47 -8.69
C PHE A 57 -3.78 -5.52 -8.89
N VAL A 58 -2.67 -5.84 -8.22
CA VAL A 58 -1.34 -5.22 -8.41
C VAL A 58 -0.66 -5.91 -9.58
N GLN A 59 0.03 -5.14 -10.44
CA GLN A 59 0.84 -5.66 -11.53
C GLN A 59 2.31 -5.82 -11.13
#